data_AF-X1SCQ5-F1
#
_entry.id   AF-X1SCQ5-F1
#
_cell.length_a   1.000
_cell.length_b   1.000
_cell.length_c   1.000
_cell.angle_alpha   90.00
_cell.angle_beta   90.00
_cell.angle_gamma   90.00
#
_symmetry.space_group_name_H-M   'P 1'
#
loop_
_entity.id
_entity.type
_entity.pdbx_description
1 polymer ?
#
loop_
_entity_poly.entity_id
_entity_poly.type
_entity_poly.pdbx_seq_one_letter_code
_entity_poly.pdbx_strand_id
1 'polypeptide(L)'
;MDIGMTSLGSLAELRSGVRSKRWSSYDKTGGNADFWIVPAGETLVLGEMKGPGCIRHIWMTTRQDDNNLRRLVLRMYWDGEITPSVLCPLGDFFGLGHAVATWFVSIYVQEAANIMTLTLYI
;
A
#
# COMPACT_ATOMS: atom_id res chain seq x y z
N MET A 1 9.57 -30.85 -7.11
CA MET A 1 9.72 -31.57 -5.83
C MET A 1 8.97 -30.72 -4.84
N ASP A 2 7.81 -31.16 -4.37
CA ASP A 2 7.01 -30.35 -3.45
C ASP A 2 7.71 -30.34 -2.09
N ILE A 3 8.40 -29.25 -1.77
CA ILE A 3 9.11 -29.10 -0.50
C ILE A 3 8.10 -28.68 0.58
N GLY A 4 7.26 -29.62 1.03
CA GLY A 4 6.31 -29.40 2.13
C GLY A 4 5.06 -28.59 1.78
N MET A 5 4.01 -28.71 2.61
CA MET A 5 2.67 -28.12 2.39
C MET A 5 2.42 -26.86 3.24
N THR A 6 3.49 -26.18 3.68
CA THR A 6 3.39 -24.98 4.54
C THR A 6 3.52 -23.69 3.72
N SER A 7 3.24 -22.54 4.33
CA SER A 7 3.43 -21.21 3.69
C SER A 7 4.86 -20.96 3.20
N LEU A 8 5.84 -21.69 3.72
CA LEU A 8 7.25 -21.62 3.33
C LEU A 8 7.64 -22.64 2.26
N GLY A 9 6.80 -23.64 1.98
CA GLY A 9 7.19 -24.79 1.18
C GLY A 9 7.57 -24.46 -0.26
N SER A 10 7.04 -23.36 -0.79
CA SER A 10 7.36 -22.87 -2.13
C SER A 10 8.31 -21.67 -2.16
N LEU A 11 8.91 -21.29 -1.02
CA LEU A 11 9.75 -20.09 -0.93
C LEU A 11 11.05 -20.22 -1.74
N ALA A 12 11.63 -21.42 -1.79
CA ALA A 12 12.84 -21.71 -2.54
C ALA A 12 12.60 -21.91 -4.04
N GLU A 13 11.33 -21.93 -4.49
CA GLU A 13 11.00 -22.14 -5.89
C GLU A 13 11.19 -20.86 -6.69
N LEU A 14 11.96 -20.96 -7.79
CA LEU A 14 12.03 -19.90 -8.78
C LEU A 14 10.71 -19.82 -9.55
N ARG A 15 10.06 -18.66 -9.48
CA ARG A 15 8.83 -18.38 -10.23
C ARG A 15 9.17 -17.93 -11.65
N SER A 16 8.54 -18.54 -12.64
CA SER A 16 8.60 -18.11 -14.05
C SER A 16 7.38 -17.26 -14.42
N GLY A 17 7.51 -16.41 -15.45
CA GLY A 17 6.39 -15.59 -15.94
C GLY A 17 5.96 -14.44 -15.02
N VAL A 18 6.71 -14.15 -13.96
CA VAL A 18 6.45 -13.05 -13.02
C VAL A 18 7.51 -11.95 -13.14
N ARG A 19 7.11 -10.70 -12.88
CA ARG A 19 8.03 -9.55 -12.84
C ARG A 19 7.63 -8.58 -11.73
N SER A 20 8.56 -8.29 -10.83
CA SER A 20 8.36 -7.28 -9.80
C SER A 20 8.34 -5.87 -10.41
N LYS A 21 7.40 -5.04 -9.95
CA LYS A 21 7.29 -3.62 -10.24
C LYS A 21 7.08 -2.86 -8.93
N ARG A 22 7.44 -1.58 -8.91
CA ARG A 22 7.24 -0.70 -7.75
C ARG A 22 6.90 0.70 -8.24
N TRP A 23 5.87 1.28 -7.62
CA TRP A 23 5.66 2.72 -7.59
C TRP A 23 6.03 3.21 -6.20
N SER A 24 6.72 4.34 -6.12
CA SER A 24 7.10 4.95 -4.86
C SER A 24 7.23 6.46 -5.03
N SER A 25 7.18 7.16 -3.91
CA SER A 25 7.35 8.62 -3.84
C SER A 25 8.80 9.08 -4.03
N TYR A 26 9.67 8.26 -4.60
CA TYR A 26 11.10 8.57 -4.72
C TYR A 26 11.32 9.83 -5.56
N ASP A 27 12.33 10.61 -5.18
CA ASP A 27 12.72 11.81 -5.90
C ASP A 27 13.35 11.46 -7.26
N LYS A 28 12.64 11.79 -8.33
CA LYS A 28 13.07 11.50 -9.71
C LYS A 28 14.27 12.35 -10.15
N THR A 29 14.61 13.42 -9.42
CA THR A 29 15.81 14.22 -9.67
C THR A 29 17.08 13.57 -9.11
N GLY A 30 16.94 12.56 -8.25
CA GLY A 30 18.04 11.96 -7.50
C GLY A 30 18.34 12.66 -6.17
N GLY A 31 17.50 13.62 -5.77
CA GLY A 31 17.53 14.25 -4.45
C GLY A 31 16.90 13.38 -3.35
N ASN A 32 16.43 14.03 -2.28
CA ASN A 32 15.86 13.39 -1.09
C ASN A 32 14.44 13.88 -0.78
N ALA A 33 13.75 14.48 -1.76
CA ALA A 33 12.35 14.86 -1.62
C ALA A 33 11.44 13.65 -1.90
N ASP A 34 11.63 12.56 -1.15
CA ASP A 34 11.01 11.25 -1.37
C ASP A 34 9.55 11.16 -0.86
N PHE A 35 8.74 12.18 -1.13
CA PHE A 35 7.35 12.27 -0.71
C PHE A 35 6.48 12.90 -1.78
N TRP A 36 5.17 12.68 -1.68
CA TRP A 36 4.18 13.37 -2.50
C TRP A 36 3.45 14.43 -1.69
N ILE A 37 3.10 15.53 -2.36
CA ILE A 37 2.18 16.55 -1.83
C ILE A 37 0.83 16.33 -2.49
N VAL A 38 -0.21 16.19 -1.68
CA VAL A 38 -1.60 16.13 -2.15
C VAL A 38 -2.30 17.40 -1.65
N PRO A 39 -2.51 18.41 -2.52
CA PRO A 39 -3.22 19.63 -2.13
C PRO A 39 -4.66 19.33 -1.70
N ALA A 40 -5.26 20.25 -0.94
CA ALA A 40 -6.63 20.10 -0.48
C ALA A 40 -7.61 19.98 -1.66
N GLY A 41 -8.45 18.93 -1.65
CA GLY A 41 -9.42 18.65 -2.72
C GLY A 41 -8.83 17.95 -3.95
N GLU A 42 -7.51 17.87 -4.05
CA GLU A 42 -6.84 17.23 -5.18
C GLU A 42 -6.72 15.72 -5.01
N THR A 43 -6.49 15.04 -6.14
CA THR A 43 -6.25 13.59 -6.17
C THR A 43 -4.96 13.30 -6.92
N LEU A 44 -4.13 12.44 -6.33
CA LEU A 44 -2.89 11.97 -6.94
C LEU A 44 -2.98 10.48 -7.28
N VAL A 45 -2.58 10.12 -8.50
CA VAL A 45 -2.43 8.71 -8.91
C VAL A 45 -1.10 8.17 -8.37
N LEU A 46 -1.18 7.24 -7.42
CA LEU A 46 0.01 6.63 -6.79
C LEU A 46 0.68 5.59 -7.69
N GLY A 47 -0.11 4.91 -8.52
CA GLY A 47 0.35 3.91 -9.47
C GLY A 47 -0.77 3.49 -10.41
N GLU A 48 -0.41 3.18 -11.65
CA GLU A 48 -1.33 2.71 -12.69
C GLU A 48 -0.63 1.64 -13.52
N MET A 49 -1.35 0.57 -13.87
CA MET A 49 -0.83 -0.51 -14.70
C MET A 49 -1.91 -1.05 -15.62
N LYS A 50 -1.52 -1.40 -16.85
CA LYS A 50 -2.35 -2.18 -17.77
C LYS A 50 -1.92 -3.65 -17.74
N GLY A 51 -2.91 -4.54 -17.88
CA GLY A 51 -2.70 -5.99 -17.89
C GLY A 51 -2.69 -6.61 -16.50
N PRO A 52 -2.49 -7.94 -16.41
CA PRO A 52 -2.61 -8.68 -15.16
C PRO A 52 -1.48 -8.36 -14.19
N GLY A 53 -1.81 -8.39 -12.90
CA GLY A 53 -0.84 -8.26 -11.81
C GLY A 53 -1.47 -8.45 -10.45
N CYS A 54 -0.63 -8.44 -9.42
CA CYS A 54 -1.03 -8.58 -8.03
C CYS A 54 -0.24 -7.58 -7.19
N ILE A 55 -0.95 -6.74 -6.43
CA ILE A 55 -0.33 -5.87 -5.43
C ILE A 55 -0.11 -6.73 -4.18
N ARG A 56 1.17 -7.00 -3.85
CA ARG A 56 1.52 -7.81 -2.66
C ARG A 56 1.93 -6.99 -1.45
N HIS A 57 2.25 -5.72 -1.65
CA HIS A 57 2.76 -4.87 -0.58
C HIS A 57 2.47 -3.40 -0.84
N ILE A 58 1.90 -2.73 0.14
CA ILE A 58 1.69 -1.29 0.18
C ILE A 58 2.30 -0.78 1.48
N TRP A 59 3.15 0.24 1.35
CA TRP A 59 3.76 0.92 2.48
C TRP A 59 3.51 2.41 2.34
N MET A 60 3.02 3.05 3.41
CA MET A 60 2.71 4.47 3.43
C MET A 60 3.06 5.08 4.78
N THR A 61 3.39 6.37 4.76
CA THR A 61 3.47 7.20 5.96
C THR A 61 2.92 8.58 5.61
N THR A 62 2.43 9.29 6.60
CA THR A 62 1.98 10.67 6.44
C THR A 62 2.35 11.45 7.69
N ARG A 63 2.41 12.78 7.55
CA ARG A 63 2.53 13.66 8.72
C ARG A 63 1.26 13.55 9.55
N GLN A 64 1.40 13.55 10.88
CA GLN A 64 0.26 13.66 11.81
C GLN A 64 -0.18 15.13 11.98
N ASP A 65 -0.26 15.89 10.90
CA ASP A 65 -0.94 17.18 10.90
C ASP A 65 -2.39 17.01 10.40
N ASP A 66 -3.26 17.90 10.88
CA ASP A 66 -4.63 18.07 10.39
C ASP A 66 -5.43 16.77 10.21
N ASN A 67 -5.30 15.77 11.09
CA ASN A 67 -6.10 14.54 10.99
C ASN A 67 -5.95 13.80 9.64
N ASN A 68 -4.77 13.83 9.02
CA ASN A 68 -4.50 13.23 7.70
C ASN A 68 -4.92 11.77 7.56
N LEU A 69 -4.84 10.98 8.64
CA LEU A 69 -5.27 9.59 8.66
C LEU A 69 -6.76 9.42 8.31
N ARG A 70 -7.58 10.46 8.49
CA ARG A 70 -8.99 10.47 8.08
C ARG A 70 -9.32 11.40 6.91
N ARG A 71 -8.46 12.37 6.61
CA ARG A 71 -8.65 13.30 5.48
C ARG A 71 -8.12 12.78 4.16
N LEU A 72 -7.05 11.99 4.18
CA LEU A 72 -6.57 11.27 3.00
C LEU A 72 -7.45 10.05 2.77
N VAL A 73 -8.00 9.95 1.56
CA VAL A 73 -8.86 8.84 1.14
C VAL A 73 -8.13 8.02 0.10
N LEU A 74 -7.97 6.72 0.38
CA LEU A 74 -7.39 5.76 -0.55
C LEU A 74 -8.48 5.25 -1.50
N ARG A 75 -8.18 5.29 -2.80
CA ARG A 75 -9.06 4.80 -3.86
C ARG A 75 -8.30 3.77 -4.70
N MET A 76 -8.89 2.60 -4.89
CA MET A 76 -8.37 1.58 -5.79
C MET A 76 -9.46 1.16 -6.77
N TYR A 77 -9.06 1.00 -8.03
CA TYR A 77 -9.91 0.66 -9.15
C TYR A 77 -9.32 -0.55 -9.86
N TRP A 78 -10.13 -1.55 -10.13
CA TRP A 78 -9.72 -2.77 -10.83
C TRP A 78 -10.41 -2.89 -12.18
N ASP A 79 -9.72 -3.48 -13.17
CA ASP A 79 -10.29 -3.91 -14.45
C ASP A 79 -11.13 -2.86 -15.21
N GLY A 80 -10.76 -1.59 -15.08
CA GLY A 80 -11.40 -0.47 -15.79
C GLY A 80 -12.73 -0.02 -15.18
N GLU A 81 -13.03 -0.40 -13.93
CA GLU A 81 -14.22 0.05 -13.22
C GLU A 81 -14.21 1.57 -12.97
N ILE A 82 -15.40 2.17 -12.98
CA ILE A 82 -15.59 3.61 -12.72
C ILE A 82 -15.78 3.88 -11.23
N THR A 83 -16.34 2.92 -10.50
CA THR A 83 -16.56 3.00 -9.05
C THR A 83 -15.42 2.28 -8.34
N PRO A 84 -14.76 2.90 -7.35
CA PRO A 84 -13.63 2.25 -6.68
C PRO A 84 -14.07 1.04 -5.85
N SER A 85 -13.43 -0.11 -6.05
CA SER A 85 -13.57 -1.29 -5.19
C SER A 85 -13.05 -1.07 -3.77
N VAL A 86 -12.05 -0.20 -3.59
CA VAL A 86 -11.58 0.24 -2.26
C VAL A 86 -11.76 1.75 -2.16
N LEU A 87 -12.58 2.18 -1.21
CA LEU A 87 -12.82 3.60 -0.90
C LEU A 87 -12.90 3.78 0.62
N CYS A 88 -11.79 4.15 1.25
CA CYS A 88 -11.75 4.34 2.69
C CYS A 88 -10.69 5.36 3.10
N PRO A 89 -10.83 5.97 4.29
CA PRO A 89 -9.77 6.80 4.82
C PRO A 89 -8.47 6.01 5.02
N LEU A 90 -7.33 6.68 4.84
CA LEU A 90 -6.01 6.07 4.84
C LEU A 90 -5.74 5.29 6.14
N GLY A 91 -6.00 5.90 7.30
CA GLY A 91 -5.80 5.27 8.59
C GLY A 91 -6.71 4.06 8.79
N ASP A 92 -7.99 4.19 8.44
CA ASP A 92 -8.97 3.10 8.59
C ASP A 92 -8.57 1.87 7.75
N PHE A 93 -8.00 2.07 6.55
CA PHE A 93 -7.46 0.99 5.71
C PHE A 93 -6.33 0.20 6.40
N PHE A 94 -5.49 0.90 7.17
CA PHE A 94 -4.39 0.31 7.94
C PHE A 94 -4.77 0.04 9.40
N GLY A 95 -6.06 -0.09 9.72
CA GLY A 95 -6.52 -0.47 11.06
C GLY A 95 -6.34 0.61 12.13
N LEU A 96 -6.02 1.85 11.76
CA LEU A 96 -5.90 2.99 12.66
C LEU A 96 -7.27 3.65 12.88
N GLY A 97 -7.98 3.18 13.89
CA GLY A 97 -9.25 3.78 14.31
C GLY A 97 -9.09 5.21 14.84
N HIS A 98 -10.11 6.04 14.62
CA HIS A 98 -10.19 7.41 15.14
C HIS A 98 -9.03 8.34 14.77
N ALA A 99 -8.27 8.01 13.72
CA ALA A 99 -7.04 8.72 13.35
C ALA A 99 -6.00 8.81 14.49
N VAL A 100 -6.01 7.82 15.36
CA VAL A 100 -5.01 7.69 16.42
C VAL A 100 -4.00 6.65 15.95
N ALA A 101 -2.75 7.07 15.75
CA ALA A 101 -1.67 6.13 15.49
C ALA A 101 -1.39 5.32 16.76
N THR A 102 -1.53 4.00 16.66
CA THR A 102 -1.23 3.07 17.73
C THR A 102 -0.43 1.91 17.16
N TRP A 103 0.58 1.48 17.92
CA TRP A 103 1.41 0.37 17.51
C TRP A 103 0.60 -0.93 17.58
N PHE A 104 0.57 -1.65 16.46
CA PHE A 104 0.06 -3.02 16.44
C PHE A 104 0.63 -3.78 15.25
N VAL A 105 0.61 -5.10 15.34
CA VAL A 105 1.06 -5.99 14.26
C VAL A 105 0.02 -7.09 14.07
N SER A 106 -0.34 -7.30 12.81
CA SER A 106 -1.07 -8.48 12.34
C SER A 106 -0.33 -9.07 11.14
N ILE A 107 -0.78 -10.23 10.66
CA ILE A 107 -0.21 -10.84 9.44
C ILE A 107 -0.43 -9.99 8.18
N TYR A 108 -1.49 -9.17 8.14
CA TYR A 108 -1.83 -8.37 6.97
C TYR A 108 -1.38 -6.92 7.12
N VAL A 109 -1.71 -6.32 8.27
CA VAL A 109 -1.51 -4.90 8.54
C VAL A 109 -0.61 -4.72 9.75
N GLN A 110 0.33 -3.79 9.64
CA GLN A 110 1.19 -3.35 10.72
C GLN A 110 1.23 -1.83 10.79
N GLU A 111 1.27 -1.33 12.02
CA GLU A 111 1.62 0.05 12.32
C GLU A 111 2.80 0.10 13.30
N ALA A 112 3.76 0.97 12.99
CA ALA A 112 4.74 1.44 13.97
C ALA A 112 5.12 2.90 13.72
N ALA A 113 4.85 3.80 14.68
CA ALA A 113 5.34 5.18 14.65
C ALA A 113 4.97 5.96 13.36
N ASN A 114 3.72 5.86 12.90
CA ASN A 114 3.16 6.37 11.65
C ASN A 114 3.63 5.69 10.36
N ILE A 115 4.26 4.54 10.51
CA ILE A 115 4.65 3.69 9.39
C ILE A 115 3.53 2.67 9.21
N MET A 116 2.75 2.84 8.16
CA MET A 116 1.63 1.98 7.81
C MET A 116 2.07 0.99 6.74
N THR A 117 1.94 -0.30 7.02
CA THR A 117 2.32 -1.37 6.11
C THR A 117 1.17 -2.35 5.93
N LEU A 118 0.86 -2.68 4.68
CA LEU A 118 -0.07 -3.72 4.30
C LEU A 118 0.69 -4.71 3.42
N THR A 119 0.76 -5.95 3.88
CA THR A 119 1.20 -7.09 3.07
C THR A 119 -0.03 -7.86 2.63
N LEU A 120 -0.22 -7.93 1.32
CA LEU A 120 -1.31 -8.66 0.68
C LEU A 120 -0.77 -10.01 0.20
N TYR A 121 -1.30 -11.08 0.79
CA TYR A 121 -1.11 -12.44 0.29
C TYR A 121 -2.24 -12.77 -0.69
N ILE A 122 -2.21 -12.14 -1.86
CA ILE A 122 -3.01 -12.56 -3.04
C ILE A 122 -2.12 -13.38 -3.97
#